data_AF-A0A1J5EQN8-F1
#
_entry.id   AF-A0A1J5EQN8-F1
#
_cell.length_a   1.000
_cell.length_b   1.000
_cell.length_c   1.000
_cell.angle_alpha   90.00
_cell.angle_beta   90.00
_cell.angle_gamma   90.00
#
_symmetry.space_group_name_H-M   'P 1'
#
loop_
_entity.id
_entity.type
_entity.pdbx_description
1 polymer ?
#
loop_
_entity_poly.entity_id
_entity_poly.type
_entity_poly.pdbx_seq_one_letter_code
_entity_poly.pdbx_strand_id
1 'polypeptide(L)'
;MGTPARQEAMLRKPILMPPSMIEKIDKIAKTQKVSFAEVVRKAVNAFGSEPSSDDAAILEALADTMIASAKDTLKLIDKLGKKLDETHAILEAHGGN
;
A
#
# COMPACT_ATOMS: atom_id res chain seq x y z
N MET A 1 -1.62 28.18 -17.45
CA MET A 1 -1.55 27.55 -18.79
C MET A 1 -0.33 26.63 -18.77
N GLY A 2 -0.53 25.31 -18.79
CA GLY A 2 0.56 24.34 -18.66
C GLY A 2 1.45 24.35 -19.90
N THR A 3 2.76 24.46 -19.70
CA THR A 3 3.75 24.41 -20.76
C THR A 3 3.66 23.05 -21.46
N PRO A 4 3.50 22.97 -22.80
CA PRO A 4 3.56 21.69 -23.48
C PRO A 4 4.94 21.10 -23.23
N ALA A 5 4.99 19.88 -22.69
CA ALA A 5 6.23 19.14 -22.49
C ALA A 5 7.00 19.16 -23.83
N ARG A 6 8.12 19.87 -23.84
CA ARG A 6 9.00 19.99 -25.01
C ARG A 6 9.32 18.55 -25.42
N GLN A 7 8.87 18.14 -26.60
CA GLN A 7 9.14 16.80 -27.11
C GLN A 7 10.65 16.66 -27.29
N GLU A 8 11.31 16.14 -26.26
CA GLU A 8 12.74 15.86 -26.30
C GLU A 8 13.02 14.87 -27.43
N ALA A 9 14.09 15.14 -28.19
CA ALA A 9 14.47 14.28 -29.30
C ALA A 9 14.74 12.86 -28.77
N MET A 10 14.01 11.88 -29.30
CA MET A 10 14.13 10.49 -28.84
C MET A 10 15.50 9.91 -29.22
N LEU A 11 16.29 9.55 -28.20
CA LEU A 11 17.57 8.85 -28.37
C LEU A 11 17.39 7.34 -28.18
N ARG A 12 17.90 6.53 -29.11
CA ARG A 12 17.91 5.07 -28.98
C ARG A 12 19.14 4.64 -28.17
N LYS A 13 18.92 4.00 -27.03
CA LYS A 13 19.97 3.33 -26.25
C LYS A 13 19.61 1.85 -26.06
N PRO A 14 20.48 0.90 -26.41
CA PRO A 14 20.24 -0.50 -26.11
C PRO A 14 20.30 -0.71 -24.59
N ILE A 15 19.35 -1.48 -24.06
CA ILE A 15 19.31 -1.88 -22.65
C ILE A 15 19.25 -3.39 -22.57
N LEU A 16 19.88 -3.95 -21.54
CA LEU A 16 19.89 -5.37 -21.27
C LEU A 16 18.70 -5.67 -20.34
N MET A 17 17.82 -6.58 -20.75
CA MET A 17 16.63 -6.97 -19.99
C MET A 17 16.53 -8.49 -19.88
N PRO A 18 16.08 -9.02 -18.73
CA PRO A 18 15.78 -10.45 -18.60
C PRO A 18 14.66 -10.88 -19.57
N PRO A 19 14.72 -12.10 -20.13
CA PRO A 19 13.70 -12.61 -21.06
C PRO A 19 12.29 -12.57 -20.47
N SER A 20 12.15 -12.93 -19.20
CA SER A 20 10.87 -12.92 -18.47
C SER A 20 10.26 -11.53 -18.35
N MET A 21 11.07 -10.47 -18.35
CA MET A 21 10.59 -9.09 -18.32
C MET A 21 10.12 -8.64 -19.71
N ILE A 22 10.85 -9.03 -20.76
CA ILE A 22 10.47 -8.76 -22.15
C ILE A 22 9.10 -9.37 -22.44
N GLU A 23 8.86 -10.62 -22.05
CA GLU A 23 7.58 -11.30 -22.23
C GLU A 23 6.42 -10.60 -21.52
N LYS A 24 6.64 -10.13 -20.29
CA LYS A 24 5.63 -9.39 -19.52
C LYS A 24 5.25 -8.10 -20.22
N ILE A 25 6.24 -7.31 -20.63
CA ILE A 25 6.00 -6.02 -21.29
C ILE A 25 5.33 -6.24 -22.65
N ASP A 26 5.74 -7.25 -23.41
CA ASP A 26 5.11 -7.59 -24.70
C ASP A 26 3.65 -8.03 -24.54
N LYS A 27 3.34 -8.81 -23.49
CA LYS A 27 1.96 -9.18 -23.16
C LYS A 27 1.11 -7.94 -22.84
N ILE A 28 1.63 -7.03 -22.02
CA ILE A 28 0.95 -5.77 -21.66
C ILE A 28 0.74 -4.90 -22.90
N ALA A 29 1.77 -4.77 -23.75
CA ALA A 29 1.73 -4.00 -24.99
C ALA A 29 0.64 -4.53 -25.94
N LYS A 30 0.55 -5.85 -26.11
CA LYS A 30 -0.51 -6.51 -26.90
C LYS A 30 -1.89 -6.28 -26.32
N THR A 31 -2.07 -6.45 -25.01
CA THR A 31 -3.36 -6.21 -24.34
C THR A 31 -3.82 -4.77 -24.49
N GLN A 32 -2.91 -3.80 -24.39
CA GLN A 32 -3.22 -2.37 -24.47
C GLN A 32 -3.14 -1.80 -25.90
N LYS A 33 -2.78 -2.61 -26.90
CA LYS A 33 -2.57 -2.22 -28.31
C LYS A 33 -1.61 -1.03 -28.47
N VAL A 34 -0.55 -0.99 -27.68
CA VAL A 34 0.49 0.05 -27.74
C VAL A 34 1.86 -0.57 -28.04
N SER A 35 2.85 0.26 -28.38
CA SER A 35 4.21 -0.23 -28.58
C SER A 35 4.86 -0.63 -27.26
N PHE A 36 5.80 -1.58 -27.31
CA PHE A 36 6.63 -1.97 -26.17
C PHE A 36 7.27 -0.76 -25.48
N ALA A 37 7.87 0.15 -26.27
CA ALA A 37 8.53 1.35 -25.74
C ALA A 37 7.56 2.31 -25.03
N GLU A 38 6.29 2.35 -25.46
CA GLU A 38 5.26 3.16 -24.82
C GLU A 38 4.91 2.63 -23.43
N VAL A 39 4.82 1.31 -23.27
CA VAL A 39 4.61 0.67 -21.96
C VAL A 39 5.77 0.99 -21.03
N VAL A 40 7.01 0.87 -21.51
CA VAL A 40 8.20 1.21 -20.72
C VAL A 40 8.21 2.68 -20.31
N ARG A 41 7.91 3.60 -21.23
CA ARG A 41 7.84 5.04 -20.91
C ARG A 41 6.77 5.33 -19.85
N LYS A 42 5.58 4.76 -19.99
CA LYS A 42 4.51 4.91 -18.99
C LYS A 42 4.92 4.38 -17.62
N ALA A 43 5.57 3.22 -17.59
CA ALA A 43 6.04 2.63 -16.33
C ALA A 43 7.11 3.50 -15.65
N VAL A 44 8.08 4.02 -16.41
CA VAL A 44 9.12 4.91 -15.88
C VAL A 44 8.52 6.23 -15.40
N ASN A 45 7.60 6.82 -16.17
CA ASN A 45 6.90 8.05 -15.78
C ASN A 45 6.05 7.84 -14.52
N ALA A 46 5.43 6.68 -14.37
CA ALA A 46 4.67 6.34 -13.16
C ALA A 46 5.58 6.15 -11.93
N PHE A 47 6.79 5.63 -12.11
CA PHE A 47 7.75 5.43 -11.02
C PHE A 47 8.46 6.73 -10.61
N GLY A 48 8.60 7.69 -11.53
CA GLY A 48 9.24 8.99 -11.29
C GLY A 48 8.34 10.05 -10.64
N SER A 49 7.05 9.77 -10.50
CA SER A 49 6.15 10.61 -9.72
C SER A 49 6.42 10.33 -8.24
N GLU A 50 6.89 11.33 -7.48
CA GLU A 50 6.73 11.29 -6.02
C GLU A 50 5.28 10.92 -5.69
N PRO A 51 5.01 10.18 -4.60
CA PRO A 51 3.64 9.93 -4.17
C PRO A 51 2.90 11.26 -4.18
N SER A 52 1.76 11.30 -4.86
CA SER A 52 0.97 12.53 -4.90
C SER A 52 0.64 12.93 -3.47
N SER A 53 0.41 14.23 -3.21
CA SER A 53 -0.02 14.68 -1.88
C SER A 53 -1.22 13.88 -1.35
N ASP A 54 -2.05 13.40 -2.27
CA ASP A 54 -3.24 12.61 -2.01
C ASP A 54 -2.88 11.18 -1.56
N ASP A 55 -1.87 10.56 -2.17
CA ASP A 55 -1.37 9.24 -1.75
C ASP A 55 -0.76 9.31 -0.35
N ALA A 56 -0.02 10.37 -0.04
CA ALA A 56 0.53 10.60 1.29
C ALA A 56 -0.57 10.80 2.33
N ALA A 57 -1.63 11.56 2.02
CA ALA A 57 -2.77 11.78 2.90
C ALA A 57 -3.56 10.49 3.16
N ILE A 58 -3.73 9.64 2.14
CA ILE A 58 -4.40 8.33 2.28
C ILE A 58 -3.57 7.40 3.17
N LEU A 59 -2.25 7.38 3.00
CA LEU A 59 -1.35 6.57 3.82
C LEU A 59 -1.38 7.01 5.29
N GLU A 60 -1.40 8.32 5.56
CA GLU A 60 -1.53 8.86 6.91
C GLU A 60 -2.87 8.46 7.55
N ALA A 61 -3.98 8.62 6.82
CA ALA A 61 -5.30 8.23 7.30
C ALA A 61 -5.40 6.73 7.60
N LEU A 62 -4.73 5.90 6.80
CA LEU A 62 -4.66 4.46 7.03
C LEU A 62 -3.88 4.14 8.32
N ALA A 63 -2.75 4.82 8.54
CA ALA A 63 -1.93 4.66 9.73
C ALA A 63 -2.71 5.08 11.00
N ASP A 64 -3.38 6.23 10.96
CA ASP A 64 -4.24 6.70 12.04
C ASP A 64 -5.34 5.70 12.39
N THR A 65 -5.98 5.13 11.36
CA THR A 65 -7.02 4.11 11.54
C THR A 65 -6.47 2.83 12.19
N MET A 66 -5.28 2.38 11.78
CA MET A 66 -4.62 1.22 12.41
C MET A 66 -4.28 1.51 13.87
N ILE A 67 -3.76 2.70 14.19
CA ILE A 67 -3.44 3.12 15.55
C ILE A 67 -4.69 3.16 16.42
N ALA A 68 -5.79 3.73 15.91
CA ALA A 68 -7.07 3.80 16.62
C ALA A 68 -7.61 2.40 16.92
N SER A 69 -7.61 1.51 15.91
CA SER A 69 -8.08 0.13 16.06
C SER A 69 -7.24 -0.67 17.07
N ALA A 70 -5.92 -0.50 17.06
CA ALA A 70 -5.03 -1.11 18.05
C ALA A 70 -5.35 -0.62 19.48
N LYS A 71 -5.54 0.69 19.66
CA LYS A 71 -5.93 1.27 20.95
C LYS A 71 -7.27 0.74 21.45
N ASP A 72 -8.26 0.61 20.59
CA ASP A 72 -9.56 0.11 20.98
C ASP A 72 -9.54 -1.39 21.32
N THR A 73 -8.73 -2.16 20.60
CA THR A 73 -8.49 -3.57 20.93
C THR A 73 -7.85 -3.71 22.31
N LEU A 74 -6.85 -2.88 22.62
CA LEU A 74 -6.20 -2.86 23.94
C LEU A 74 -7.19 -2.53 25.07
N LYS A 75 -8.08 -1.53 24.87
CA LYS A 75 -9.13 -1.21 25.86
C LYS A 75 -10.09 -2.38 26.08
N LEU A 76 -10.42 -3.11 25.01
CA LEU A 76 -11.29 -4.27 25.09
C LEU A 76 -10.65 -5.41 25.89
N ILE A 77 -9.36 -5.64 25.68
CA ILE A 77 -8.56 -6.60 26.46
C ILE A 77 -8.51 -6.19 27.93
N ASP A 78 -8.24 -4.92 28.26
CA ASP A 78 -8.21 -4.44 29.65
C ASP A 78 -9.56 -4.63 30.36
N LYS A 79 -10.66 -4.32 29.65
CA LYS A 79 -12.02 -4.51 30.16
C LYS A 79 -12.35 -5.98 30.38
N LEU A 80 -11.91 -6.87 29.49
CA LEU A 80 -12.05 -8.31 29.66
C LEU A 80 -11.24 -8.82 30.85
N GLY A 81 -10.01 -8.34 31.03
CA GLY A 81 -9.17 -8.66 32.19
C GLY A 81 -9.87 -8.33 33.50
N LYS A 82 -10.37 -7.09 33.65
CA LYS A 82 -11.12 -6.66 34.85
C LYS A 82 -12.34 -7.51 35.13
N LYS A 83 -13.13 -7.83 34.09
CA LYS A 83 -14.28 -8.73 34.25
C LYS A 83 -13.86 -10.13 34.68
N LEU A 84 -12.78 -10.65 34.12
CA LEU A 84 -12.25 -11.96 34.48
C LEU A 84 -11.83 -11.97 35.96
N ASP A 85 -11.10 -10.95 36.40
CA ASP A 85 -10.67 -10.79 37.79
C ASP A 85 -11.87 -10.69 38.75
N GLU A 86 -12.89 -9.90 38.39
CA GLU A 86 -14.15 -9.79 39.15
C GLU A 86 -14.86 -11.15 39.25
N THR A 87 -14.98 -11.89 38.15
CA THR A 87 -15.60 -13.23 38.16
C THR A 87 -14.78 -14.23 38.97
N HIS A 88 -13.46 -14.16 38.91
CA HIS A 88 -12.57 -15.02 39.67
C HIS A 88 -12.72 -14.74 41.17
N ALA A 89 -12.73 -13.48 41.59
CA ALA A 89 -12.96 -13.10 42.99
C ALA A 89 -14.31 -13.58 43.53
N ILE A 90 -15.37 -13.53 42.72
CA ILE A 90 -16.69 -14.04 43.10
C ILE A 90 -16.66 -15.56 43.29
N LEU A 91 -15.98 -16.29 42.40
CA LEU A 91 -15.86 -17.75 42.47
C LEU A 91 -15.05 -18.22 43.67
N GLU A 92 -13.92 -17.56 43.97
CA GLU A 92 -13.12 -17.84 45.17
C GLU A 92 -13.93 -17.59 46.46
N ALA A 93 -14.78 -16.56 46.48
CA ALA A 93 -15.65 -16.27 47.62
C ALA A 93 -16.78 -17.30 47.83
N HIS A 94 -17.18 -18.04 46.79
CA HIS A 94 -18.27 -19.04 46.85
C HIS A 94 -17.78 -20.50 46.89
N GLY A 95 -16.54 -20.78 46.47
CA GLY A 95 -15.95 -22.13 46.41
C GLY A 95 -15.12 -22.54 47.63
N GLY A 96 -14.91 -21.65 48.60
CA GLY A 96 -14.12 -21.88 49.82
C GLY A 96 -14.90 -22.48 50.99
N ASN A 97 -15.71 -23.51 50.78
CA ASN A 97 -16.37 -24.29 51.85
C ASN A 97 -16.34 -25.79 51.55
#